data_AF-A0A2N3TEA9-F1
#
_entry.id   AF-A0A2N3TEA9-F1
#
_cell.length_a   1.000
_cell.length_b   1.000
_cell.length_c   1.000
_cell.angle_alpha   90.00
_cell.angle_beta   90.00
_cell.angle_gamma   90.00
#
_symmetry.space_group_name_H-M   'P 1'
#
loop_
_entity.id
_entity.type
_entity.pdbx_description
1 polymer ?
#
loop_
_entity_poly.entity_id
_entity_poly.type
_entity_poly.pdbx_seq_one_letter_code
_entity_poly.pdbx_strand_id
1 'polypeptide(L)'
;MRIKLLTISLILCTVFAYGQNGNNKQTNKSKMNIKENAEIKKNSEILKMGMIEYIQYGETEYTKSDVEKCMTLIDNFLVEISNSDSKENGMKIVKKVVLELNDLNKKCEYELIETDQREFIAEIIIIAGHLKGYNDRNEDITEDWREW
;
A
#
# COMPACT_ATOMS: atom_id res chain seq x y z
N MET A 1 78.17 -25.69 -34.24
CA MET A 1 78.43 -24.27 -34.57
C MET A 1 77.10 -23.52 -34.55
N ARG A 2 77.06 -22.36 -33.87
CA ARG A 2 75.96 -21.38 -33.68
C ARG A 2 74.94 -21.65 -32.55
N ILE A 3 75.38 -21.23 -31.37
CA ILE A 3 74.57 -20.60 -30.30
C ILE A 3 73.90 -19.33 -30.84
N LYS A 4 72.73 -18.96 -30.28
CA LYS A 4 72.13 -17.61 -30.01
C LYS A 4 70.60 -17.73 -30.12
N LEU A 5 69.74 -17.12 -29.32
CA LEU A 5 69.81 -16.30 -28.10
C LEU A 5 68.34 -16.22 -27.62
N LEU A 6 68.14 -16.25 -26.29
CA LEU A 6 66.87 -15.92 -25.65
C LEU A 6 66.40 -14.52 -26.07
N THR A 7 65.11 -14.39 -26.36
CA THR A 7 64.40 -13.11 -26.21
C THR A 7 63.15 -13.32 -25.36
N ILE A 8 63.29 -12.87 -24.11
CA ILE A 8 62.22 -12.69 -23.14
C ILE A 8 61.44 -11.45 -23.59
N SER A 9 60.15 -11.59 -23.92
CA SER A 9 59.23 -10.46 -23.98
C SER A 9 58.40 -10.44 -22.70
N LEU A 10 58.90 -9.67 -21.74
CA LEU A 10 58.16 -9.18 -20.59
C LEU A 10 57.10 -8.20 -21.10
N ILE A 11 55.81 -8.55 -21.03
CA ILE A 11 54.73 -7.57 -21.20
C ILE A 11 54.19 -7.26 -19.80
N LEU A 12 54.67 -6.14 -19.26
CA LEU A 12 54.15 -5.45 -18.10
C LEU A 12 53.07 -4.49 -18.60
N CYS A 13 51.80 -4.67 -18.21
CA CYS A 13 50.76 -3.64 -18.24
C CYS A 13 49.60 -4.08 -17.32
N THR A 14 49.68 -3.70 -16.05
CA THR A 14 48.87 -2.65 -15.39
C THR A 14 47.62 -3.21 -14.74
N VAL A 15 47.68 -3.26 -13.40
CA VAL A 15 46.59 -3.50 -12.47
C VAL A 15 45.53 -2.42 -12.67
N PHE A 16 44.36 -2.79 -13.20
CA PHE A 16 43.16 -1.97 -13.08
C PHE A 16 42.53 -2.25 -11.72
N ALA A 17 42.87 -1.43 -10.73
CA ALA A 17 42.09 -1.29 -9.51
C ALA A 17 40.79 -0.56 -9.88
N TYR A 18 39.74 -1.31 -10.26
CA TYR A 18 38.40 -0.76 -10.31
C TYR A 18 37.87 -0.62 -8.89
N GLY A 19 38.12 0.55 -8.30
CA GLY A 19 37.34 1.05 -7.18
C GLY A 19 35.90 1.25 -7.64
N GLN A 20 35.03 0.29 -7.35
CA GLN A 20 33.58 0.53 -7.35
C GLN A 20 33.27 1.31 -6.07
N ASN A 21 33.44 2.62 -6.14
CA ASN A 21 32.81 3.56 -5.23
C ASN A 21 31.32 3.57 -5.58
N GLY A 22 30.61 2.54 -5.12
CA GLY A 22 29.17 2.47 -5.20
C GLY A 22 28.62 3.57 -4.31
N ASN A 23 28.39 4.73 -4.91
CA ASN A 23 27.59 5.80 -4.33
C ASN A 23 26.30 5.18 -3.80
N ASN A 24 26.27 4.94 -2.50
CA ASN A 24 25.08 4.61 -1.76
C ASN A 24 24.25 5.89 -1.76
N LYS A 25 23.57 6.15 -2.88
CA LYS A 25 22.49 7.12 -2.98
C LYS A 25 21.37 6.49 -2.18
N GLN A 26 21.50 6.62 -0.85
CA GLN A 26 20.42 6.52 0.09
C GLN A 26 19.45 7.61 -0.38
N THR A 27 18.54 7.21 -1.26
CA THR A 27 17.43 8.06 -1.64
C THR A 27 16.71 8.29 -0.31
N ASN A 28 16.80 9.51 0.18
CA ASN A 28 15.88 10.00 1.19
C ASN A 28 14.49 9.84 0.57
N LYS A 29 13.90 8.65 0.72
CA LYS A 29 12.49 8.38 0.47
C LYS A 29 11.80 9.27 1.48
N SER A 30 11.48 10.49 1.05
CA SER A 30 10.60 11.37 1.80
C SER A 30 9.42 10.50 2.21
N LYS A 31 9.13 10.47 3.50
CA LYS A 31 8.08 9.62 4.07
C LYS A 31 6.78 10.02 3.36
N MET A 32 6.42 9.29 2.31
CA MET A 32 5.29 9.62 1.46
C MET A 32 4.05 9.54 2.35
N ASN A 33 3.35 10.66 2.49
CA ASN A 33 2.09 10.66 3.18
C ASN A 33 1.08 9.94 2.28
N ILE A 34 0.86 8.65 2.52
CA ILE A 34 -0.01 7.79 1.70
C ILE A 34 -1.41 8.38 1.56
N LYS A 35 -1.91 9.06 2.60
CA LYS A 35 -3.21 9.76 2.57
C LYS A 35 -3.27 10.88 1.52
N GLU A 36 -2.14 11.44 1.10
CA GLU A 36 -2.08 12.50 0.09
C GLU A 36 -2.06 11.96 -1.35
N ASN A 37 -2.01 10.64 -1.54
CA ASN A 37 -2.08 10.03 -2.86
C ASN A 37 -3.43 10.40 -3.53
N ALA A 38 -3.35 10.87 -4.78
CA ALA A 38 -4.51 11.39 -5.51
C ALA A 38 -5.59 10.32 -5.76
N GLU A 39 -5.19 9.07 -5.99
CA GLU A 39 -6.11 7.96 -6.22
C GLU A 39 -6.83 7.56 -4.93
N ILE A 40 -6.08 7.45 -3.83
CA ILE A 40 -6.66 7.22 -2.49
C ILE A 40 -7.65 8.33 -2.12
N LYS A 41 -7.29 9.61 -2.32
CA LYS A 41 -8.19 10.74 -2.05
C LYS A 41 -9.47 10.66 -2.85
N LYS A 42 -9.35 10.46 -4.17
CA LYS A 42 -10.50 10.36 -5.07
C LYS A 42 -11.41 9.20 -4.66
N ASN A 43 -10.84 8.02 -4.37
CA ASN A 43 -11.62 6.86 -3.97
C ASN A 43 -12.30 7.08 -2.61
N SER A 44 -11.63 7.71 -1.64
CA SER A 44 -12.23 8.08 -0.36
C SER A 44 -13.38 9.08 -0.50
N GLU A 45 -13.25 10.05 -1.41
CA GLU A 45 -14.32 11.02 -1.72
C GLU A 45 -15.54 10.33 -2.34
N ILE A 46 -15.33 9.48 -3.35
CA ILE A 46 -16.40 8.73 -4.02
C ILE A 46 -17.09 7.79 -3.04
N LEU A 47 -16.33 7.05 -2.22
CA LEU A 47 -16.84 6.17 -1.19
C LEU A 47 -17.79 6.91 -0.24
N LYS A 48 -17.33 8.03 0.32
CA LYS A 48 -18.12 8.85 1.24
C LYS A 48 -19.38 9.40 0.58
N MET A 49 -19.26 9.88 -0.65
CA MET A 49 -20.38 10.43 -1.41
C MET A 49 -21.44 9.35 -1.66
N GLY A 50 -21.04 8.17 -2.15
CA GLY A 50 -21.96 7.06 -2.40
C GLY A 50 -22.71 6.62 -1.14
N MET A 51 -22.00 6.48 -0.01
CA MET A 51 -22.63 6.15 1.27
C MET A 51 -23.66 7.21 1.72
N ILE A 52 -23.37 8.50 1.52
CA ILE A 52 -24.29 9.59 1.88
C ILE A 52 -25.49 9.69 0.93
N GLU A 53 -25.29 9.41 -0.35
CA GLU A 53 -26.37 9.40 -1.34
C GLU A 53 -27.41 8.34 -1.01
N TYR A 54 -27.00 7.12 -0.67
CA TYR A 54 -27.91 6.04 -0.29
C TYR A 54 -28.83 6.40 0.88
N ILE A 55 -28.33 7.11 1.90
CA ILE A 55 -29.14 7.61 3.03
C ILE A 55 -30.27 8.54 2.54
N GLN A 56 -30.05 9.32 1.49
CA GLN A 56 -31.04 10.29 1.01
C GLN A 56 -32.19 9.63 0.23
N TYR A 57 -31.97 8.42 -0.28
CA TYR A 57 -32.92 7.73 -1.15
C TYR A 57 -33.79 6.68 -0.42
N GLY A 58 -33.57 6.40 0.87
CA GLY A 58 -34.33 5.36 1.58
C GLY A 58 -34.27 5.40 3.11
N GLU A 59 -34.97 4.45 3.75
CA GLU A 59 -34.78 4.09 5.16
C GLU A 59 -33.60 3.12 5.24
N THR A 60 -32.43 3.63 5.59
CA THR A 60 -31.23 2.82 5.82
C THR A 60 -31.04 2.54 7.31
N GLU A 61 -30.53 1.37 7.65
CA GLU A 61 -30.15 0.99 9.03
C GLU A 61 -28.82 1.62 9.49
N TYR A 62 -28.27 2.54 8.69
CA TYR A 62 -27.11 3.34 9.03
C TYR A 62 -27.37 4.84 8.87
N THR A 63 -26.57 5.64 9.58
CA THR A 63 -26.68 7.09 9.59
C THR A 63 -25.44 7.76 9.02
N LYS A 64 -25.50 9.07 8.81
CA LYS A 64 -24.29 9.87 8.50
C LYS A 64 -23.19 9.69 9.55
N SER A 65 -23.56 9.46 10.81
CA SER A 65 -22.56 9.20 11.86
C SER A 65 -21.82 7.89 11.62
N ASP A 66 -22.46 6.88 11.06
CA ASP A 66 -21.83 5.59 10.76
C ASP A 66 -20.93 5.69 9.54
N VAL A 67 -21.31 6.51 8.55
CA VAL A 67 -20.43 6.88 7.45
C VAL A 67 -19.16 7.55 7.97
N GLU A 68 -19.26 8.54 8.87
CA GLU A 68 -18.06 9.17 9.44
C GLU A 68 -17.20 8.18 10.24
N LYS A 69 -17.79 7.19 10.92
CA LYS A 69 -17.03 6.12 11.57
C LYS A 69 -16.27 5.29 10.54
N CYS A 70 -16.91 4.89 9.44
CA CYS A 70 -16.26 4.18 8.34
C CYS A 70 -15.06 4.97 7.79
N MET A 71 -15.27 6.26 7.49
CA MET A 71 -14.19 7.12 6.98
C MET A 71 -13.07 7.30 7.99
N THR A 72 -13.40 7.36 9.29
CA THR A 72 -12.39 7.41 10.37
C THR A 72 -11.56 6.14 10.44
N LEU A 73 -12.17 4.96 10.27
CA LEU A 73 -11.45 3.68 10.21
C LEU A 73 -10.45 3.66 9.04
N ILE A 74 -10.88 4.10 7.86
CA ILE A 74 -10.02 4.20 6.67
C ILE A 74 -8.88 5.19 6.90
N ASP A 75 -9.17 6.37 7.46
CA ASP A 75 -8.17 7.38 7.76
C ASP A 75 -7.11 6.88 8.77
N ASN A 76 -7.57 6.18 9.82
CA ASN A 76 -6.68 5.58 10.81
C ASN A 76 -5.80 4.49 10.17
N PHE A 77 -6.39 3.64 9.34
CA PHE A 77 -5.65 2.64 8.56
C PHE A 77 -4.55 3.29 7.72
N LEU A 78 -4.85 4.36 6.96
CA LEU A 78 -3.89 5.05 6.11
C LEU A 78 -2.71 5.63 6.93
N VAL A 79 -2.98 6.13 8.13
CA VAL A 79 -1.95 6.60 9.06
C VAL A 79 -1.10 5.43 9.57
N GLU A 80 -1.74 4.35 10.03
CA GLU A 80 -1.05 3.18 10.58
C GLU A 80 -0.18 2.49 9.52
N ILE A 81 -0.73 2.22 8.33
CA ILE A 81 -0.02 1.52 7.25
C ILE A 81 1.16 2.36 6.71
N SER A 82 1.01 3.69 6.65
CA SER A 82 2.09 4.61 6.30
C SER A 82 3.29 4.48 7.25
N ASN A 83 3.00 4.34 8.55
CA ASN A 83 3.99 4.24 9.62
C ASN A 83 4.56 2.83 9.84
N SER A 84 3.95 1.79 9.26
CA SER A 84 4.47 0.42 9.35
C SER A 84 5.87 0.27 8.75
N ASP A 85 6.65 -0.65 9.30
CA ASP A 85 8.06 -0.88 8.97
C ASP A 85 8.33 -2.16 8.17
N SER A 86 7.33 -3.03 8.05
CA SER A 86 7.44 -4.35 7.43
C SER A 86 6.12 -4.83 6.85
N LYS A 87 6.18 -5.74 5.87
CA LYS A 87 5.00 -6.39 5.29
C LYS A 87 4.18 -7.12 6.35
N GLU A 88 4.84 -7.82 7.28
CA GLU A 88 4.15 -8.53 8.36
C GLU A 88 3.31 -7.60 9.23
N ASN A 89 3.89 -6.49 9.70
CA ASN A 89 3.14 -5.49 10.46
C ASN A 89 2.05 -4.82 9.61
N GLY A 90 2.33 -4.58 8.33
CA GLY A 90 1.35 -4.07 7.38
C GLY A 90 0.13 -4.98 7.24
N MET A 91 0.31 -6.29 7.10
CA MET A 91 -0.81 -7.25 6.99
C MET A 91 -1.61 -7.35 8.29
N LYS A 92 -0.99 -7.18 9.46
CA LYS A 92 -1.72 -7.07 10.74
C LYS A 92 -2.63 -5.83 10.77
N ILE A 93 -2.16 -4.70 10.24
CA ILE A 93 -2.94 -3.46 10.13
C ILE A 93 -4.09 -3.63 9.12
N VAL A 94 -3.85 -4.26 7.98
CA VAL A 94 -4.88 -4.59 6.97
C VAL A 94 -5.97 -5.47 7.59
N LYS A 95 -5.58 -6.59 8.21
CA LYS A 95 -6.53 -7.48 8.90
C LYS A 95 -7.35 -6.72 9.93
N LYS A 96 -6.71 -5.89 10.76
CA LYS A 96 -7.39 -5.10 11.79
C LYS A 96 -8.49 -4.23 11.19
N VAL A 97 -8.18 -3.42 10.16
CA VAL A 97 -9.19 -2.52 9.58
C VAL A 97 -10.33 -3.29 8.91
N VAL A 98 -10.04 -4.41 8.23
CA VAL A 98 -11.10 -5.22 7.60
C VAL A 98 -12.07 -5.78 8.65
N LEU A 99 -11.56 -6.27 9.78
CA LEU A 99 -12.41 -6.75 10.88
C LEU A 99 -13.21 -5.62 11.54
N GLU A 100 -12.60 -4.45 11.75
CA GLU A 100 -13.32 -3.27 12.27
C GLU A 100 -14.43 -2.80 11.33
N LEU A 101 -14.23 -2.91 10.01
CA LEU A 101 -15.22 -2.63 8.99
C LEU A 101 -16.34 -3.68 8.96
N ASN A 102 -16.02 -4.98 9.09
CA ASN A 102 -17.04 -6.04 9.23
C ASN A 102 -17.93 -5.75 10.46
N ASP A 103 -17.32 -5.43 11.60
CA ASP A 103 -18.04 -5.13 12.84
C ASP A 103 -18.92 -3.87 12.72
N LEU A 104 -18.44 -2.84 12.02
CA LEU A 104 -19.23 -1.64 11.75
C LEU A 104 -20.41 -1.96 10.83
N ASN A 105 -20.17 -2.67 9.73
CA ASN A 105 -21.22 -3.04 8.79
C ASN A 105 -22.30 -3.90 9.47
N LYS A 106 -21.89 -4.86 10.30
CA LYS A 106 -22.81 -5.69 11.09
C LYS A 106 -23.69 -4.88 12.06
N LYS A 107 -23.16 -3.81 12.68
CA LYS A 107 -23.95 -2.92 13.55
C LYS A 107 -24.98 -2.08 12.79
N CYS A 108 -24.83 -2.01 11.48
CA CYS A 108 -25.72 -1.33 10.54
C CYS A 108 -26.57 -2.33 9.75
N GLU A 109 -26.84 -3.51 10.33
CA GLU A 109 -27.60 -4.61 9.71
C GLU A 109 -27.11 -4.98 8.29
N TYR A 110 -25.80 -4.82 8.06
CA TYR A 110 -25.11 -5.07 6.80
C TYR A 110 -25.45 -4.13 5.63
N GLU A 111 -26.15 -3.02 5.88
CA GLU A 111 -26.55 -2.04 4.84
C GLU A 111 -25.53 -0.92 4.58
N LEU A 112 -24.47 -0.79 5.41
CA LEU A 112 -23.51 0.31 5.27
C LEU A 112 -22.55 0.10 4.08
N ILE A 113 -22.13 -1.14 3.83
CA ILE A 113 -21.13 -1.50 2.81
C ILE A 113 -21.78 -2.35 1.71
N GLU A 114 -22.39 -1.66 0.75
CA GLU A 114 -22.96 -2.23 -0.48
C GLU A 114 -21.91 -2.45 -1.57
N THR A 115 -22.27 -3.21 -2.61
CA THR A 115 -21.36 -3.69 -3.68
C THR A 115 -20.37 -2.63 -4.17
N ASP A 116 -20.84 -1.43 -4.51
CA ASP A 116 -19.98 -0.34 -5.02
C ASP A 116 -19.00 0.16 -3.94
N GLN A 117 -19.43 0.29 -2.68
CA GLN A 117 -18.58 0.70 -1.57
C GLN A 117 -17.48 -0.34 -1.29
N ARG A 118 -17.78 -1.63 -1.45
CA ARG A 118 -16.80 -2.72 -1.27
C ARG A 118 -15.60 -2.54 -2.19
N GLU A 119 -15.85 -2.21 -3.45
CA GLU A 119 -14.80 -2.00 -4.46
C GLU A 119 -13.88 -0.84 -4.08
N PHE A 120 -14.45 0.29 -3.66
CA PHE A 120 -13.64 1.45 -3.26
C PHE A 120 -12.84 1.19 -1.97
N ILE A 121 -13.42 0.52 -0.97
CA ILE A 121 -12.71 0.19 0.27
C ILE A 121 -11.53 -0.75 -0.03
N ALA A 122 -11.75 -1.82 -0.80
CA ALA A 122 -10.70 -2.75 -1.18
C ALA A 122 -9.60 -2.03 -1.96
N GLU A 123 -9.94 -1.22 -2.96
CA GLU A 123 -8.96 -0.49 -3.78
C GLU A 123 -8.13 0.49 -2.95
N ILE A 124 -8.72 1.21 -1.99
CA ILE A 124 -7.96 2.09 -1.07
C ILE A 124 -6.91 1.29 -0.29
N ILE A 125 -7.29 0.14 0.25
CA ILE A 125 -6.40 -0.71 1.05
C ILE A 125 -5.29 -1.31 0.18
N ILE A 126 -5.63 -1.80 -1.01
CA ILE A 126 -4.70 -2.38 -1.99
C ILE A 126 -3.68 -1.35 -2.46
N ILE A 127 -4.12 -0.13 -2.82
CA ILE A 127 -3.21 0.95 -3.22
C ILE A 127 -2.27 1.33 -2.07
N ALA A 128 -2.79 1.45 -0.85
CA ALA A 128 -1.97 1.80 0.31
C ALA A 128 -0.88 0.76 0.61
N GLY A 129 -1.24 -0.53 0.57
CA GLY A 129 -0.27 -1.63 0.70
C GLY A 129 0.75 -1.65 -0.44
N HIS A 130 0.30 -1.41 -1.68
CA HIS A 130 1.16 -1.36 -2.85
C HIS A 130 2.20 -0.22 -2.75
N LEU A 131 1.79 0.97 -2.31
CA LEU A 131 2.69 2.10 -2.08
C LEU A 131 3.75 1.82 -1.00
N LYS A 132 3.44 0.95 -0.05
CA LYS A 132 4.40 0.43 0.94
C LYS A 132 5.30 -0.68 0.39
N GLY A 133 4.95 -1.27 -0.75
CA GLY A 133 5.64 -2.43 -1.33
C GLY A 133 5.25 -3.75 -0.65
N TYR A 134 4.04 -3.85 -0.10
CA TYR A 134 3.57 -5.04 0.62
C TYR A 134 2.78 -6.00 -0.26
N ASN A 135 2.26 -5.54 -1.39
CA ASN A 135 1.49 -6.32 -2.34
C ASN A 135 1.67 -5.79 -3.77
N ASP A 136 1.35 -6.65 -4.73
CA ASP A 136 1.20 -6.23 -6.11
C ASP A 136 -0.06 -5.37 -6.28
N ARG A 137 -0.08 -4.50 -7.29
CA ARG A 137 -1.19 -3.55 -7.51
C ARG A 137 -2.55 -4.22 -7.69
N ASN A 138 -2.57 -5.47 -8.14
CA ASN A 138 -3.79 -6.24 -8.40
C ASN A 138 -3.99 -7.41 -7.40
N GLU A 139 -3.17 -7.47 -6.34
CA GLU A 139 -3.29 -8.49 -5.30
C GLU A 139 -4.27 -7.98 -4.23
N ASP A 140 -5.42 -8.65 -4.11
CA ASP A 140 -6.42 -8.32 -3.09
C ASP A 140 -5.99 -8.88 -1.72
N ILE A 141 -5.36 -8.00 -0.95
CA ILE A 141 -4.88 -8.32 0.41
C ILE A 141 -5.97 -8.31 1.49
N THR A 142 -7.25 -8.18 1.12
CA THR A 142 -8.35 -8.08 2.08
C THR A 142 -9.31 -9.27 2.04
N GLU A 143 -9.27 -10.06 0.96
CA GLU A 143 -10.19 -11.16 0.67
C GLU A 143 -10.34 -12.15 1.83
N ASP A 144 -9.23 -12.56 2.45
CA ASP A 144 -9.20 -13.57 3.52
C ASP A 144 -10.00 -13.20 4.79
N TRP A 145 -10.34 -11.92 4.99
CA TRP A 145 -11.01 -11.44 6.20
C TRP A 145 -12.33 -10.73 5.93
N ARG A 146 -12.69 -10.51 4.66
CA ARG A 146 -13.84 -9.68 4.29
C ARG A 146 -15.14 -10.47 4.45
N GLU A 147 -16.12 -9.86 5.13
CA GLU A 147 -17.49 -10.40 5.25
C GLU A 147 -18.54 -9.55 4.51
N TRP A 148 -18.16 -8.33 4.09
CA TRP A 148 -18.94 -7.49 3.19
C TRP A 148 -18.64 -7.85 1.75
#